data_AF-A0A838T8E2-F1
#
_entry.id   AF-A0A838T8E2-F1
#
_cell.length_a   1.000
_cell.length_b   1.000
_cell.length_c   1.000
_cell.angle_alpha   90.00
_cell.angle_beta   90.00
_cell.angle_gamma   90.00
#
_symmetry.space_group_name_H-M   'P 1'
#
loop_
_entity.id
_entity.type
_entity.pdbx_description
1 polymer ?
#
loop_
_entity_poly.entity_id
_entity_poly.type
_entity_poly.pdbx_seq_one_letter_code
_entity_poly.pdbx_strand_id
1 'polypeptide(L)' 'MKEGQLIEKISFVQNIAIVMGHDIVKPKAGMENAGKTVTRRYTDIWMKDGDGWRLTARQATIISVQ' A
#
# COMPACT_ATOMS: atom_id res chain seq x y z
N MET A 1 5.00 8.48 -8.33
CA MET A 1 6.29 7.92 -7.88
C MET A 1 6.17 7.65 -6.39
N LYS A 2 6.58 6.47 -5.90
CA LYS A 2 6.61 6.18 -4.46
C LYS A 2 7.88 6.78 -3.88
N GLU A 3 7.73 7.61 -2.85
CA GLU A 3 8.85 8.30 -2.19
C GLU A 3 9.22 7.63 -0.88
N GLY A 4 8.27 6.97 -0.20
CA GLY A 4 8.53 6.26 1.04
C GLY A 4 7.48 5.21 1.36
N GLN A 5 7.84 4.27 2.23
CA GLN A 5 6.93 3.28 2.81
C GLN A 5 7.35 3.01 4.24
N LEU A 6 6.36 2.96 5.12
CA LEU A 6 6.48 2.33 6.42
C LEU A 6 5.54 1.14 6.48
N ILE A 7 6.03 0.00 6.95
CA ILE A 7 5.20 -1.13 7.35
C ILE A 7 5.00 -1.00 8.86
N GLU A 8 3.74 -0.92 9.27
CA GLU A 8 3.37 -0.75 10.68
C GLU A 8 3.05 -2.10 11.32
N LYS A 9 2.43 -3.01 10.56
CA LYS A 9 2.09 -4.36 11.05
C LYS A 9 2.04 -5.37 9.92
N ILE A 10 2.51 -6.57 10.22
CA ILE A 10 2.29 -7.76 9.41
C ILE A 10 1.55 -8.77 10.29
N SER A 11 0.52 -9.40 9.75
CA SER A 11 -0.20 -10.49 10.42
C SER A 11 -0.37 -11.65 9.48
N PHE A 12 -0.16 -12.86 9.98
CA PHE A 12 -0.32 -14.09 9.22
C PHE A 12 -1.53 -14.85 9.73
N VAL A 13 -2.43 -15.22 8.81
CA VAL A 13 -3.61 -16.05 9.08
C VAL A 13 -3.64 -17.13 8.01
N GLN A 14 -3.33 -18.38 8.38
CA GLN A 14 -3.19 -19.49 7.44
C GLN A 14 -2.22 -19.15 6.28
N ASN A 15 -2.68 -19.23 5.03
CA ASN A 15 -1.91 -18.88 3.84
C ASN A 15 -2.06 -17.39 3.44
N ILE A 16 -2.52 -16.54 4.35
CA ILE A 16 -2.73 -15.10 4.10
C ILE A 16 -1.75 -14.29 4.93
N ALA A 17 -1.09 -13.31 4.30
CA ALA A 17 -0.34 -12.27 4.98
C ALA A 17 -1.03 -10.92 4.75
N ILE A 18 -1.39 -10.27 5.85
CA ILE A 18 -2.03 -8.96 5.87
C ILE A 18 -0.96 -7.95 6.26
N VAL A 19 -0.61 -7.05 5.35
CA VAL A 19 0.42 -6.03 5.55
C VAL A 19 -0.26 -4.67 5.61
N MET A 20 -0.09 -3.97 6.72
CA MET A 20 -0.65 -2.64 6.94
C MET A 20 0.47 -1.63 7.14
N GLY A 21 0.25 -0.42 6.65
CA GLY A 21 1.15 0.69 6.85
C GLY A 21 0.72 1.91 6.06
N HIS A 22 1.68 2.78 5.73
CA HIS A 22 1.41 3.92 4.86
C HIS A 22 2.54 4.14 3.85
N ASP A 23 2.18 4.70 2.69
CA ASP A 23 3.13 5.13 1.69
C ASP A 23 2.97 6.62 1.38
N ILE A 24 4.11 7.23 1.05
CA ILE A 24 4.21 8.61 0.57
C ILE A 24 4.45 8.54 -0.93
N VAL A 25 3.60 9.20 -1.70
CA VAL A 25 3.66 9.18 -3.16
C VAL A 25 3.52 10.59 -3.72
N LYS A 26 4.18 10.83 -4.85
CA LYS A 26 3.89 11.97 -5.75
C LYS A 26 3.16 11.47 -6.99
N PRO A 27 1.84 11.69 -7.12
CA PRO A 27 1.08 11.29 -8.30
C PRO A 27 1.66 11.96 -9.57
N LYS A 28 1.61 11.22 -10.69
CA LYS A 28 2.09 11.73 -11.98
C LYS A 28 1.10 12.74 -12.55
N ALA A 29 1.55 13.53 -13.53
CA ALA A 29 0.66 14.42 -14.29
C ALA A 29 -0.56 13.66 -14.84
N GLY A 30 -1.74 14.30 -14.78
CA GLY A 30 -3.01 13.70 -15.21
C GLY A 30 -3.68 12.79 -14.18
N MET A 31 -3.08 12.59 -13.00
CA MET A 31 -3.73 11.90 -11.87
C MET A 31 -4.28 12.90 -10.87
N GLU A 32 -5.23 12.46 -10.04
CA GLU A 32 -5.69 13.23 -8.90
C GLU A 32 -4.49 13.57 -7.98
N ASN A 33 -4.44 14.82 -7.50
CA ASN A 33 -3.34 15.35 -6.69
C ASN A 33 -1.96 15.30 -7.38
N ALA A 34 -1.91 15.38 -8.71
CA ALA A 34 -0.66 15.49 -9.47
C ALA A 34 0.27 16.59 -8.93
N GLY A 35 1.55 16.27 -8.78
CA GLY A 35 2.57 17.19 -8.28
C GLY A 35 2.59 17.41 -6.77
N LYS A 36 1.56 16.95 -6.04
CA LYS A 36 1.47 17.02 -4.57
C LYS A 36 2.11 15.82 -3.90
N THR A 37 2.53 16.01 -2.64
CA THR A 37 2.93 14.91 -1.76
C THR A 37 1.67 14.33 -1.10
N VAL A 38 1.37 13.06 -1.39
CA VAL A 38 0.19 12.37 -0.89
C VAL A 38 0.63 11.25 0.05
N THR A 39 0.13 11.28 1.28
CA THR A 39 0.29 10.18 2.24
C THR A 39 -0.98 9.37 2.29
N ARG A 40 -0.87 8.05 2.13
CA ARG A 40 -2.02 7.14 2.19
C ARG A 40 -1.72 5.93 3.05
N ARG A 41 -2.68 5.55 3.90
CA ARG A 41 -2.63 4.27 4.63
C ARG A 41 -3.12 3.16 3.73
N TYR A 42 -2.50 1.99 3.82
CA TYR A 42 -2.85 0.84 3.00
C TYR A 42 -3.02 -0.43 3.84
N THR A 43 -3.86 -1.31 3.32
CA THR A 43 -3.93 -2.73 3.68
C THR A 43 -3.69 -3.53 2.41
N ASP A 44 -2.63 -4.34 2.43
CA ASP A 44 -2.32 -5.31 1.39
C ASP A 44 -2.63 -6.72 1.90
N ILE A 45 -3.36 -7.48 1.09
CA ILE A 45 -3.67 -8.88 1.34
C ILE A 45 -2.88 -9.71 0.35
N TRP A 46 -1.94 -10.48 0.88
CA TRP A 46 -1.14 -11.43 0.12
C TRP A 46 -1.65 -12.83 0.42
N MET A 47 -1.87 -13.63 -0.62
CA MET A 47 -2.15 -15.05 -0.47
C MET A 47 -0.95 -15.85 -0.96
N LYS A 48 -0.59 -16.89 -0.21
CA LYS A 48 0.41 -17.86 -0.62
C LYS A 48 -0.26 -18.83 -1.59
N ASP A 49 0.29 -18.91 -2.80
CA ASP A 49 -0.11 -19.82 -3.87
C ASP A 49 1.13 -20.60 -4.35
N GLY A 50 1.14 -21.90 -4.08
CA GLY A 50 2.33 -22.74 -4.22
C GLY A 50 3.52 -22.23 -3.38
N ASP A 51 4.65 -22.02 -4.05
CA ASP A 51 5.90 -21.55 -3.42
C ASP A 51 5.99 -20.02 -3.31
N GLY A 52 5.00 -19.29 -3.82
CA GLY A 52 5.03 -17.83 -3.92
C GLY A 52 3.92 -17.12 -3.13
N TRP A 53 4.13 -15.83 -2.90
CA TRP A 53 3.10 -14.91 -2.42
C TRP A 53 2.60 -14.05 -3.58
N ARG A 54 1.28 -13.86 -3.67
CA ARG A 54 0.66 -12.97 -4.65
C ARG A 54 -0.22 -11.94 -3.95
N LEU A 55 -0.05 -10.67 -4.32
CA LEU A 55 -0.94 -9.60 -3.88
C LEU A 55 -2.33 -9.87 -4.48
N THR A 56 -3.27 -10.20 -3.62
CA THR A 56 -4.63 -10.59 -4.02
C THR A 56 -5.59 -9.42 -3.93
N ALA A 57 -5.42 -8.56 -2.93
CA ALA A 57 -6.17 -7.33 -2.79
C ALA A 57 -5.32 -6.23 -2.18
N ARG A 58 -5.59 -4.99 -2.57
CA ARG A 58 -5.04 -3.79 -1.95
C ARG A 58 -6.14 -2.75 -1.82
N GLN A 59 -6.19 -2.12 -0.66
CA GLN A 59 -6.97 -0.91 -0.43
C GLN A 59 -6.03 0.16 0.16
N ALA A 60 -6.13 1.39 -0.35
CA ALA A 60 -5.38 2.52 0.18
C ALA A 60 -6.28 3.76 0.32
N THR A 61 -6.16 4.46 1.44
CA THR A 61 -6.93 5.66 1.80
C THR A 61 -5.99 6.84 1.98
N ILE A 62 -6.25 7.94 1.27
CA ILE A 62 -5.50 9.20 1.43
C ILE A 62 -5.79 9.77 2.82
N ILE A 63 -4.74 10.09 3.58
CA ILE A 63 -4.83 10.69 4.92
C ILE A 63 -4.20 12.08 4.99
N SER A 64 -3.40 12.47 3.99
CA SER A 64 -2.82 13.81 3.87
C SER A 64 -2.47 14.12 2.41
N VAL A 65 -2.64 15.39 2.03
CA VAL A 65 -2.26 15.95 0.73
C VAL A 65 -1.59 17.29 0.97
N GLN A 66 -0.36 17.47 0.48
CA GLN A 66 0.47 18.66 0.64
C GLN A 66 0.96 19.17 -0.71
#